data_AF-A0A3A6PS86-F1
#
_entry.id   AF-A0A3A6PS86-F1
#
_cell.length_a   1.000
_cell.length_b   1.000
_cell.length_c   1.000
_cell.angle_alpha   90.00
_cell.angle_beta   90.00
_cell.angle_gamma   90.00
#
_symmetry.space_group_name_H-M   'P 1'
#
loop_
_entity.id
_entity.type
_entity.pdbx_description
1 polymer ?
#
loop_
_entity_poly.entity_id
_entity_poly.type
_entity_poly.pdbx_seq_one_letter_code
_entity_poly.pdbx_strand_id
1 'polypeptide(L)' 'MKPTAPTNLTVTSTTSSSISLSWTASTDNVGATGYTVSYGATNVNVTGTSATIAGLTADVTYTFSVG' A
#
# COMPACT_ATOMS: atom_id res chain seq x y z
N MET A 1 -12.88 -20.01 -1.47
CA MET A 1 -11.74 -19.49 -2.27
C MET A 1 -10.99 -18.51 -1.37
N LYS A 2 -9.65 -18.50 -1.41
CA LYS A 2 -8.83 -17.62 -0.57
C LYS A 2 -8.64 -16.30 -1.34
N PRO A 3 -8.76 -15.12 -0.70
CA PRO A 3 -8.41 -13.87 -1.35
C PRO A 3 -7.02 -13.99 -1.96
N THR A 4 -6.90 -13.70 -3.25
CA THR A 4 -5.59 -13.51 -3.87
C THR A 4 -4.92 -12.30 -3.22
N ALA A 5 -3.60 -12.31 -3.07
CA ALA A 5 -2.90 -11.12 -2.61
C ALA A 5 -2.94 -10.07 -3.73
N PRO A 6 -3.01 -8.77 -3.39
CA PRO A 6 -2.82 -7.72 -4.39
C PRO A 6 -1.47 -7.91 -5.08
N THR A 7 -1.43 -7.64 -6.38
CA THR A 7 -0.23 -7.83 -7.21
C THR A 7 0.22 -6.50 -7.79
N ASN A 8 1.40 -6.48 -8.41
CA ASN A 8 1.90 -5.31 -9.13
C ASN A 8 2.00 -4.04 -8.25
N LEU A 9 2.46 -4.20 -7.01
CA LEU A 9 2.75 -3.08 -6.12
C LEU A 9 3.87 -2.23 -6.71
N THR A 10 3.56 -0.98 -6.99
CA THR A 10 4.47 -0.02 -7.59
C THR A 10 4.39 1.31 -6.85
N VAL A 11 5.51 2.01 -6.84
CA VAL A 11 5.58 3.38 -6.33
C VAL A 11 5.30 4.33 -7.49
N THR A 12 4.25 5.12 -7.39
CA THR A 12 3.84 6.06 -8.45
C THR A 12 4.42 7.46 -8.26
N SER A 13 4.71 7.85 -7.02
CA SER A 13 5.34 9.14 -6.71
C SER A 13 6.08 9.07 -5.38
N THR A 14 7.20 9.78 -5.28
CA THR A 14 8.01 9.92 -4.06
C THR A 14 8.39 11.37 -3.88
N THR A 15 8.20 11.87 -2.67
CA THR A 15 8.72 13.18 -2.23
C THR A 15 9.66 12.97 -1.05
N SER A 16 10.21 14.05 -0.51
CA SER A 16 11.07 14.01 0.68
C SER A 16 10.35 13.50 1.93
N SER A 17 9.02 13.57 2.00
CA SER A 17 8.25 13.16 3.19
C SER A 17 6.94 12.43 2.87
N SER A 18 6.73 12.04 1.61
CA SER A 18 5.57 11.28 1.20
C SER A 18 5.87 10.31 0.06
N ILE A 19 5.07 9.25 -0.03
CA ILE A 19 5.13 8.27 -1.10
C ILE A 19 3.71 7.88 -1.51
N SER A 20 3.50 7.78 -2.81
CA SER A 20 2.28 7.25 -3.40
C SER A 20 2.57 5.87 -3.97
N LEU A 21 1.74 4.92 -3.59
CA LEU A 21 1.79 3.52 -4.00
C LEU A 21 0.51 3.17 -4.76
N SER A 22 0.63 2.28 -5.73
CA SER A 22 -0.50 1.70 -6.45
C SER A 22 -0.26 0.22 -6.69
N TRP A 23 -1.31 -0.57 -6.63
CA TRP A 23 -1.28 -2.01 -6.87
C TRP A 23 -2.50 -2.45 -7.66
N THR A 24 -2.51 -3.70 -8.12
CA THR A 24 -3.65 -4.33 -8.78
C THR A 24 -4.50 -5.02 -7.73
N ALA A 25 -5.82 -4.78 -7.80
CA ALA A 25 -6.78 -5.40 -6.89
C ALA A 25 -6.75 -6.92 -6.98
N SER A 26 -7.02 -7.58 -5.86
CA SER A 26 -7.21 -9.02 -5.82
C SER A 26 -8.46 -9.42 -6.61
N THR A 27 -8.38 -10.50 -7.40
CA THR A 27 -9.51 -10.96 -8.24
C THR A 27 -10.66 -11.54 -7.41
N ASP A 28 -10.36 -12.00 -6.20
CA ASP A 28 -11.29 -12.64 -5.28
C ASP A 28 -11.88 -11.63 -4.27
N ASN A 29 -11.72 -10.34 -4.53
CA ASN A 29 -12.06 -9.25 -3.60
C ASN A 29 -13.55 -8.90 -3.58
N VAL A 30 -14.44 -9.86 -3.86
CA VAL A 30 -15.89 -9.73 -3.70
C VAL A 30 -16.18 -9.68 -2.20
N GLY A 31 -15.89 -8.54 -1.56
CA GLY A 31 -16.11 -8.30 -0.14
C GLY A 31 -14.89 -7.89 0.70
N ALA A 32 -13.67 -7.80 0.16
CA ALA A 32 -12.58 -7.28 1.00
C ALA A 32 -12.76 -5.77 1.19
N THR A 33 -12.85 -5.39 2.46
CA THR A 33 -13.29 -4.07 2.92
C THR A 33 -12.20 -3.01 2.75
N GLY A 34 -11.00 -3.40 2.32
CA GLY A 34 -9.86 -2.56 2.05
C GLY A 34 -8.57 -3.36 2.00
N TYR A 35 -7.46 -2.67 1.72
CA TYR A 35 -6.09 -3.15 1.77
C TYR A 35 -5.37 -2.49 2.93
N THR A 36 -4.43 -3.22 3.53
CA THR A 36 -3.56 -2.67 4.57
C THR A 36 -2.16 -2.50 4.01
N VAL A 37 -1.72 -1.24 3.90
CA VAL A 37 -0.34 -0.88 3.57
C VAL A 37 0.46 -0.83 4.87
N SER A 38 1.36 -1.77 5.05
CA SER A 38 2.27 -1.85 6.18
C SER A 38 3.65 -1.34 5.79
N TYR A 39 4.23 -0.49 6.62
CA TYR A 39 5.58 0.05 6.45
C TYR A 39 6.30 0.16 7.80
N GLY A 40 7.38 -0.61 7.96
CA GLY A 40 8.05 -0.73 9.26
C GLY A 40 7.09 -1.23 10.34
N ALA A 41 6.85 -0.39 11.36
CA ALA A 41 5.94 -0.68 12.47
C ALA A 41 4.54 -0.02 12.32
N THR A 42 4.28 0.63 11.19
CA THR A 42 3.03 1.38 10.94
C THR A 42 2.21 0.69 9.86
N ASN A 43 0.89 0.85 9.96
CA ASN A 43 -0.08 0.27 9.03
C ASN A 43 -1.16 1.28 8.69
N VAL A 44 -1.47 1.40 7.40
CA VAL A 44 -2.47 2.31 6.85
C VAL A 44 -3.49 1.49 6.08
N ASN A 45 -4.75 1.62 6.46
CA ASN A 45 -5.85 0.94 5.79
C ASN A 45 -6.42 1.86 4.71
N VAL A 46 -6.57 1.34 3.50
CA VAL A 46 -7.18 2.05 2.37
C VAL A 46 -8.23 1.18 1.73
N THR A 47 -9.28 1.78 1.17
CA THR A 47 -10.35 1.03 0.51
C THR A 47 -10.15 0.92 -1.00
N GLY A 48 -9.13 1.58 -1.55
CA GLY A 48 -8.77 1.57 -2.97
C GLY A 48 -7.49 0.81 -3.28
N THR A 49 -7.10 0.79 -4.55
CA THR A 49 -5.86 0.17 -5.04
C THR A 49 -4.66 1.12 -5.06
N SER A 50 -4.74 2.17 -4.25
CA SER A 50 -3.71 3.19 -4.11
C SER A 50 -3.70 3.74 -2.70
N ALA A 51 -2.51 4.11 -2.24
CA ALA A 51 -2.31 4.78 -0.95
C ALA A 51 -1.27 5.88 -1.09
N THR A 52 -1.49 6.96 -0.36
CA THR A 52 -0.50 8.01 -0.17
C THR A 52 -0.12 8.03 1.29
N ILE A 53 1.13 7.67 1.58
CA ILE A 53 1.70 7.72 2.92
C ILE A 53 2.47 9.03 3.02
N ALA A 54 2.13 9.87 3.99
CA ALA A 54 2.79 11.14 4.27
C ALA A 54 3.41 11.13 5.68
N GLY A 55 4.27 12.11 5.98
CA GLY A 55 4.97 12.18 7.26
C GLY A 55 6.16 11.23 7.36
N LEU A 56 6.72 10.81 6.22
CA LEU A 56 7.95 10.04 6.17
C LEU A 56 9.14 10.95 6.48
N THR A 57 10.17 10.37 7.08
CA THR A 57 11.44 11.07 7.31
C THR A 57 12.31 10.93 6.07
N ALA A 58 12.86 12.06 5.59
CA ALA A 58 13.79 12.07 4.47
C ALA A 58 15.05 11.26 4.81
N ASP A 59 15.69 10.68 3.78
CA ASP A 59 16.91 9.87 3.91
C ASP A 59 16.73 8.53 4.66
N VAL A 60 15.48 8.12 4.92
CA VAL A 60 15.16 6.82 5.54
C VAL A 60 14.60 5.85 4.50
N THR A 61 15.13 4.62 4.48
CA THR A 61 14.59 3.55 3.64
C THR A 61 13.39 2.90 4.33
N TYR A 62 12.21 3.01 3.71
CA TYR A 62 10.99 2.34 4.15
C TYR A 62 10.65 1.19 3.21
N THR A 63 10.26 0.04 3.77
CA THR A 63 9.74 -1.10 3.01
C THR A 63 8.23 -1.13 3.13
N PHE A 64 7.52 -1.10 1.99
CA PHE A 64 6.05 -1.13 1.95
C PHE A 64 5.57 -2.51 1.53
N SER A 65 4.57 -3.02 2.24
CA SER A 65 3.88 -4.28 1.94
C SER A 65 2.38 -4.05 1.95
N VAL A 66 1.66 -4.66 1.00
CA VAL A 66 0.20 -4.54 0.90
C VAL A 66 -0.39 -5.93 1.06
N GLY A 67 -1.41 -6.05 1.91
CA GLY A 67 -2.12 -7.29 2.19
C GLY A 67 -3.60 -7.07 2.47
#